data_AF-A0A942QZL3-F1
#
_entry.id   AF-A0A942QZL3-F1
#
_cell.length_a   1.000
_cell.length_b   1.000
_cell.length_c   1.000
_cell.angle_alpha   90.00
_cell.angle_beta   90.00
_cell.angle_gamma   90.00
#
_symmetry.space_group_name_H-M   'P 1'
#
loop_
_entity.id
_entity.type
_entity.pdbx_description
1 polymer ?
#
loop_
_entity_poly.entity_id
_entity_poly.type
_entity_poly.pdbx_seq_one_letter_code
_entity_poly.pdbx_strand_id
1 'polypeptide(L)' 'IEIFDCITTDAAYDLVKNSRYKMIFDIISNKAEKKCGNYVQEQLKVGIVMFSMDKEIVGMGETAKNLLEEFHNE' A
#
# COMPACT_ATOMS: atom_id res chain seq x y z
N ILE A 1 20.18 -0.03 -13.04
CA ILE A 1 18.82 -0.17 -13.59
C ILE A 1 18.01 0.94 -12.97
N GLU A 2 17.50 1.86 -13.77
CA GLU A 2 16.58 2.89 -13.27
C GLU A 2 15.16 2.32 -13.23
N ILE A 3 14.30 2.92 -12.40
CA ILE A 3 12.93 2.41 -12.22
C ILE A 3 12.12 2.44 -13.53
N PHE A 4 12.42 3.39 -14.43
CA PHE A 4 11.75 3.52 -15.72
C PHE A 4 12.20 2.48 -16.76
N ASP A 5 13.32 1.78 -16.51
CA ASP A 5 13.81 0.72 -17.40
C ASP A 5 13.23 -0.66 -17.06
N CYS A 6 12.41 -0.75 -16.00
CA CYS A 6 11.83 -2.01 -15.56
C CYS A 6 10.67 -2.43 -16.47
N ILE A 7 10.81 -3.61 -17.10
CA ILE A 7 9.78 -4.20 -17.95
C ILE A 7 8.62 -4.77 -17.12
N THR A 8 8.92 -5.28 -15.91
CA THR A 8 7.95 -5.93 -15.03
C THR A 8 7.80 -5.18 -13.72
N THR A 9 6.61 -5.27 -13.13
CA THR A 9 6.33 -4.72 -11.81
C THR A 9 7.20 -5.36 -10.73
N ASP A 10 7.49 -6.66 -10.84
CA ASP A 10 8.36 -7.37 -9.88
C ASP A 10 9.80 -6.82 -9.92
N ALA A 11 10.35 -6.57 -11.11
CA ALA A 11 11.67 -5.96 -11.24
C ALA A 11 11.71 -4.54 -10.65
N ALA A 12 10.67 -3.75 -10.88
CA ALA A 12 10.54 -2.42 -10.27
C ALA A 12 10.38 -2.51 -8.76
N TYR A 13 9.60 -3.48 -8.27
CA TYR A 13 9.40 -3.75 -6.85
C TYR A 13 10.72 -4.07 -6.16
N ASP A 14 11.54 -4.97 -6.71
CA ASP A 14 12.83 -5.36 -6.13
C ASP A 14 13.82 -4.19 -6.01
N LEU A 15 13.81 -3.28 -7.00
CA LEU A 15 14.59 -2.04 -6.94
C LEU A 15 14.10 -1.12 -5.82
N VAL A 16 12.78 -0.97 -5.67
CA VAL A 16 12.19 -0.07 -4.66
C VAL A 16 12.32 -0.64 -3.26
N LYS A 17 12.03 -1.93 -3.06
CA LYS A 17 12.04 -2.63 -1.76
C LYS A 17 13.37 -2.48 -1.03
N ASN A 18 14.47 -2.54 -1.77
CA ASN A 18 15.83 -2.49 -1.24
C ASN A 18 16.44 -1.08 -1.23
N SER A 19 15.65 -0.06 -1.55
CA SER A 19 16.11 1.33 -1.63
C SER A 19 15.57 2.19 -0.49
N ARG A 20 16.08 3.42 -0.38
CA ARG A 20 15.51 4.47 0.48
C ARG A 20 14.05 4.83 0.14
N TYR A 21 13.54 4.37 -1.00
CA TYR A 21 12.20 4.67 -1.49
C TYR A 21 11.14 3.65 -1.06
N LYS A 22 11.47 2.66 -0.23
CA LYS A 22 10.49 1.66 0.27
C LYS A 22 9.20 2.29 0.82
N MET A 23 9.28 3.46 1.45
CA MET A 23 8.13 4.22 1.96
C MET A 23 7.09 4.59 0.88
N ILE A 24 7.45 4.52 -0.40
CA ILE A 24 6.51 4.79 -1.51
C ILE A 24 5.31 3.85 -1.48
N PHE A 25 5.45 2.62 -0.97
CA PHE A 25 4.33 1.68 -0.88
C PHE A 25 3.25 2.15 0.09
N ASP A 26 3.63 2.80 1.21
CA ASP A 26 2.66 3.42 2.13
C ASP A 26 1.99 4.63 1.46
N ILE A 27 2.75 5.44 0.72
CA ILE A 27 2.19 6.59 -0.02
C ILE A 27 1.17 6.12 -1.07
N ILE A 28 1.48 5.05 -1.81
CA ILE A 28 0.58 4.45 -2.78
C ILE A 28 -0.66 3.89 -2.08
N SER A 29 -0.49 3.20 -0.95
CA SER A 29 -1.60 2.64 -0.18
C SER A 29 -2.55 3.74 0.32
N ASN A 30 -2.03 4.84 0.87
CA ASN A 30 -2.82 6.00 1.27
C ASN A 30 -3.57 6.66 0.10
N LYS A 31 -2.93 6.76 -1.08
CA LYS A 31 -3.59 7.27 -2.29
C LYS A 31 -4.72 6.35 -2.74
N ALA A 32 -4.52 5.03 -2.66
CA ALA A 32 -5.52 4.04 -2.99
C ALA A 32 -6.71 4.11 -2.02
N GLU A 33 -6.46 4.22 -0.71
CA GLU A 33 -7.51 4.43 0.30
C GLU A 33 -8.37 5.64 -0.05
N LYS A 34 -7.76 6.81 -0.28
CA LYS A 34 -8.49 8.03 -0.66
C LYS A 34 -9.32 7.84 -1.93
N LYS A 35 -8.78 7.12 -2.93
CA LYS A 35 -9.50 6.86 -4.18
C LYS A 35 -10.70 5.94 -3.95
N CYS A 36 -10.54 4.90 -3.13
CA CYS A 36 -11.60 3.97 -2.78
C CYS A 36 -12.67 4.64 -1.89
N GLY A 37 -12.28 5.45 -0.91
CA GLY A 37 -13.19 6.28 -0.10
C GLY A 37 -14.06 7.17 -0.97
N ASN A 38 -13.45 7.92 -1.89
CA ASN A 38 -14.17 8.74 -2.86
C ASN A 38 -15.14 7.91 -3.72
N TYR A 39 -14.74 6.71 -4.16
CA TYR A 39 -15.58 5.83 -4.98
C TYR A 39 -16.85 5.39 -4.24
N VAL A 40 -16.74 5.14 -2.93
CA VAL A 40 -17.89 4.78 -2.07
C VAL A 40 -18.56 5.99 -1.43
N GLN A 41 -18.26 7.21 -1.91
CA GLN A 41 -18.79 8.47 -1.38
C GLN A 41 -18.58 8.63 0.13
N GLU A 42 -17.46 8.12 0.66
CA GLU A 42 -17.10 8.14 2.08
C GLU A 42 -18.14 7.47 3.01
N GLN A 43 -19.04 6.64 2.46
CA GLN A 43 -20.05 5.91 3.24
C GLN A 43 -19.47 4.68 3.97
N LEU A 44 -18.30 4.21 3.54
CA LEU A 44 -17.57 3.10 4.14
C LEU A 44 -16.13 3.52 4.40
N LYS A 45 -15.60 3.20 5.59
CA LYS A 45 -14.15 3.26 5.84
C LYS A 45 -13.48 2.17 5.00
N VAL A 46 -12.56 2.55 4.12
CA VAL A 46 -11.81 1.60 3.28
C VAL A 46 -10.33 1.65 3.62
N GLY A 47 -9.80 0.54 4.14
CA GLY A 47 -8.37 0.34 4.35
C GLY A 47 -7.72 -0.41 3.19
N ILE A 48 -6.47 -0.06 2.86
CA ILE A 48 -5.65 -0.80 1.89
C ILE A 48 -4.44 -1.42 2.58
N VAL A 49 -4.29 -2.74 2.42
CA VAL A 49 -3.08 -3.49 2.78
C VAL A 49 -2.47 -4.05 1.51
N MET A 50 -1.20 -3.76 1.27
CA MET A 50 -0.46 -4.23 0.11
C MET A 50 0.48 -5.37 0.51
N PHE A 51 0.41 -6.45 -0.26
CA PHE A 51 1.26 -7.63 -0.07
C PHE A 51 2.20 -7.81 -1.25
N SER A 52 3.43 -8.28 -0.98
CA SER A 52 4.30 -8.84 -2.02
C SER A 52 3.83 -10.24 -2.42
N MET A 53 4.39 -10.75 -3.52
CA MET A 53 4.23 -12.15 -3.92
C MET A 53 4.75 -13.14 -2.85
N ASP A 54 5.72 -12.71 -2.02
CA ASP A 54 6.23 -13.49 -0.88
C ASP A 54 5.30 -13.43 0.35
N LYS A 55 4.11 -12.84 0.22
CA LYS A 55 3.10 -12.66 1.28
C LYS A 55 3.55 -11.74 2.42
N GLU A 56 4.58 -10.93 2.20
CA GLU A 56 4.98 -9.89 3.16
C GLU A 56 4.13 -8.64 2.98
N ILE A 57 3.78 -7.96 4.07
CA ILE A 57 3.15 -6.63 3.98
C ILE A 57 4.24 -5.64 3.55
N VAL A 58 4.01 -4.97 2.42
CA VAL A 58 4.96 -4.02 1.83
C VAL A 58 4.55 -2.57 1.98
N GLY A 59 3.26 -2.34 2.16
CA GLY A 59 2.70 -1.03 2.42
C GLY A 59 1.32 -1.15 3.05
N MET A 60 0.97 -0.19 3.89
CA MET A 60 -0.32 -0.14 4.54
C MET A 60 -0.78 1.31 4.64
N GLY A 61 -2.01 1.58 4.23
CA GLY A 61 -2.60 2.90 4.39
C GLY A 61 -3.02 3.15 5.84
N GLU A 62 -3.17 4.41 6.18
CA GLU A 62 -3.46 4.84 7.55
C GLU A 62 -4.84 4.37 8.01
N THR A 63 -5.81 4.33 7.10
CA THR A 63 -7.16 3.84 7.42
C THR A 63 -7.11 2.35 7.75
N ALA A 64 -6.33 1.55 7.01
CA ALA A 64 -6.13 0.14 7.32
C ALA A 64 -5.48 -0.08 8.69
N LYS A 65 -4.46 0.70 9.05
CA LYS A 65 -3.83 0.60 10.39
C LYS A 65 -4.85 0.84 11.50
N ASN A 66 -5.59 1.94 11.40
CA ASN A 66 -6.60 2.30 12.40
C ASN A 66 -7.71 1.24 12.51
N LEU A 67 -8.19 0.72 11.38
CA LEU A 67 -9.20 -0.35 11.38
C LEU A 67 -8.68 -1.62 12.06
N LEU A 68 -7.45 -2.04 11.77
CA LEU A 68 -6.85 -3.22 12.40
C LEU A 68 -6.65 -3.03 13.91
N GLU A 69 -6.26 -1.83 14.34
CA GLU A 69 -6.18 -1.48 15.77
C GLU A 69 -7.56 -1.50 16.44
N GLU A 70 -8.60 -0.96 15.77
CA GLU A 70 -9.98 -1.02 16.26
C GLU A 70 -10.41 -2.49 16.47
N PHE A 71 -10.19 -3.37 15.48
CA PHE A 71 -10.56 -4.80 15.58
C PHE A 71 -9.73 -5.61 16.58
N HIS A 72 -8.46 -5.25 16.82
CA HIS A 72 -7.64 -5.98 17.79
C HIS A 72 -8.07 -5.71 19.24
N ASN A 73 -8.76 -4.59 19.48
CA ASN A 73 -9.21 -4.16 20.80
C ASN A 73 -10.67 -4.56 21.10
N GLU A 74 -11.32 -5.34 20.22
CA GLU A 74 -12.62 -6.00 20.45
C GLU A 74 -12.44 -7.42 21.04
#